data_AF-A0A3B9LDV6-F1
#
_entry.id   AF-A0A3B9LDV6-F1
#
_cell.length_a   1.000
_cell.length_b   1.000
_cell.length_c   1.000
_cell.angle_alpha   90.00
_cell.angle_beta   90.00
_cell.angle_gamma   90.00
#
_symmetry.space_group_name_H-M   'P 1'
#
loop_
_entity.id
_entity.type
_entity.pdbx_description
1 polymer ?
#
loop_
_entity_poly.entity_id
_entity_poly.type
_entity_poly.pdbx_seq_one_letter_code
_entity_poly.pdbx_strand_id
1 'polypeptide(L)' 'MHNKVLVIDDSVIAGSYNFSRSAQFKAENILFIESAPLADAYSAYIDHLKRKYAP' A
#
# COMPACT_ATOMS: atom_id res chain seq x y z
N MET A 1 -1.88 11.69 4.51
CA MET A 1 -1.89 10.29 4.04
C MET A 1 -0.90 9.47 4.88
N HIS A 2 -1.33 8.36 5.51
CA HIS A 2 -0.46 7.50 6.37
C HIS A 2 -0.33 6.05 5.87
N ASN A 3 -1.14 5.64 4.89
CA ASN A 3 -1.10 4.29 4.35
C ASN A 3 0.21 4.05 3.60
N LYS A 4 0.86 2.91 3.85
CA LYS A 4 2.08 2.47 3.17
C LYS A 4 1.71 1.15 2.51
N VAL A 5 1.32 1.25 1.24
CA VAL A 5 0.67 0.15 0.51
C VAL A 5 1.19 0.14 -0.92
N LEU A 6 1.43 -1.06 -1.45
CA LEU A 6 1.60 -1.36 -2.86
C LEU A 6 0.51 -2.35 -3.28
N VAL A 7 -0.05 -2.14 -4.47
CA VAL A 7 -0.88 -3.13 -5.14
C VAL A 7 -0.12 -3.57 -6.39
N ILE A 8 0.06 -4.88 -6.57
CA ILE A 8 0.80 -5.49 -7.68
C ILE A 8 0.00 -6.69 -8.13
N ASP A 9 -0.58 -6.62 -9.33
CA ASP A 9 -1.53 -7.61 -9.87
C ASP A 9 -2.58 -7.97 -8.80
N ASP A 10 -2.70 -9.25 -8.44
CA ASP A 10 -3.65 -9.77 -7.45
C ASP A 10 -3.13 -9.74 -6.00
N SER A 11 -2.07 -8.99 -5.73
CA SER A 11 -1.41 -8.94 -4.41
C SER A 11 -1.34 -7.54 -3.82
N VAL A 12 -1.42 -7.49 -2.49
CA VAL A 12 -1.24 -6.26 -1.71
C VAL A 12 -0.06 -6.43 -0.76
N ILE A 13 0.87 -5.50 -0.82
CA ILE A 13 1.94 -5.36 0.16
C ILE A 13 1.59 -4.17 1.06
N ALA A 14 1.44 -4.42 2.36
CA ALA A 14 1.07 -3.38 3.31
C ALA A 14 1.79 -3.58 4.65
N GLY A 15 1.83 -2.53 5.47
CA GLY A 15 2.38 -2.62 6.81
C GLY A 15 2.78 -1.27 7.38
N SER A 16 3.70 -1.31 8.33
CA SER A 16 4.24 -0.11 8.98
C SER A 16 5.48 0.45 8.26
N TYR A 17 6.12 -0.37 7.40
CA TYR A 17 7.33 0.00 6.66
C TYR A 17 7.11 1.17 5.70
N ASN A 18 7.85 2.26 5.92
CA ASN A 18 7.94 3.39 4.99
C ASN A 18 8.99 3.11 3.90
N PHE A 19 8.76 3.52 2.65
CA PHE A 19 9.76 3.42 1.57
C PHE A 19 10.87 4.47 1.72
N SER A 20 11.66 4.33 2.78
CA SER A 20 12.73 5.24 3.14
C SER A 20 13.94 4.51 3.68
N ARG A 21 15.11 5.14 3.58
CA ARG A 21 16.36 4.59 4.11
C ARG A 21 16.29 4.33 5.62
N SER A 22 15.58 5.17 6.38
CA SER A 22 15.48 5.02 7.83
C SER A 22 14.67 3.79 8.26
N ALA A 23 13.70 3.35 7.45
CA ALA A 23 12.85 2.21 7.80
C ALA A 23 13.64 0.88 7.83
N GLN A 24 14.74 0.79 7.08
CA GLN A 24 15.64 -0.36 7.08
C GLN A 24 16.29 -0.64 8.46
N PHE A 25 16.31 0.36 9.34
CA PHE A 25 16.91 0.28 10.68
C PHE A 25 15.87 0.37 11.80
N LYS A 26 14.59 0.23 11.48
CA LYS A 26 13.48 0.28 12.45
C LYS A 26 12.76 -1.07 12.50
N ALA A 27 12.12 -1.34 13.63
CA ALA A 27 11.23 -2.48 13.80
C ALA A 27 9.90 -2.22 13.07
N GLU A 28 9.94 -2.40 11.75
CA GLU A 28 8.80 -2.22 10.86
C GLU A 28 8.40 -3.55 10.25
N ASN A 29 7.11 -3.76 10.04
CA ASN A 29 6.58 -4.99 9.45
C ASN A 29 6.13 -4.75 8.01
N ILE A 30 6.28 -5.79 7.18
CA ILE A 30 5.75 -5.89 5.83
C ILE A 30 4.92 -7.17 5.75
N LEU A 31 3.69 -7.06 5.28
CA LEU A 31 2.81 -8.18 4.99
C LEU A 31 2.64 -8.28 3.47
N PHE A 32 2.80 -9.49 2.95
CA PHE A 32 2.46 -9.86 1.58
C PHE A 32 1.14 -10.62 1.62
N ILE A 33 0.12 -10.10 0.95
CA ILE A 33 -1.21 -10.66 0.96
C ILE A 33 -1.61 -10.95 -0.48
N GLU A 34 -1.63 -12.22 -0.86
CA GLU A 34 -2.09 -12.71 -2.16
C GLU A 34 -3.61 -12.86 -2.13
N SER A 35 -4.33 -11.90 -2.71
CA SER A 35 -5.79 -11.87 -2.71
C SER A 35 -6.31 -10.87 -3.75
N ALA A 36 -6.77 -11.38 -4.89
CA ALA A 36 -7.36 -10.56 -5.95
C ALA A 36 -8.50 -9.65 -5.44
N PRO A 37 -9.46 -10.14 -4.62
CA PRO A 37 -10.51 -9.26 -4.10
C PRO A 37 -10.00 -8.10 -3.23
N LEU A 38 -8.90 -8.32 -2.50
CA LEU A 38 -8.29 -7.26 -1.69
C LEU A 38 -7.51 -6.26 -2.55
N ALA A 39 -6.81 -6.75 -3.58
CA ALA A 39 -6.10 -5.92 -4.55
C ALA A 39 -7.06 -5.00 -5.31
N ASP A 40 -8.21 -5.52 -5.74
CA ASP A 40 -9.28 -4.74 -6.37
C ASP A 40 -9.81 -3.63 -5.44
N ALA A 41 -10.07 -3.97 -4.17
CA ALA A 41 -10.55 -3.01 -3.18
C ALA A 41 -9.54 -1.88 -2.93
N TYR A 42 -8.25 -2.20 -2.81
CA TYR A 42 -7.20 -1.19 -2.65
C TYR A 42 -7.00 -0.34 -3.91
N SER A 43 -7.11 -0.93 -5.11
CA SER A 43 -7.03 -0.19 -6.38
C SER A 43 -8.14 0.84 -6.48
N ALA A 44 -9.39 0.46 -6.19
CA ALA A 44 -10.53 1.37 -6.18
C ALA A 44 -10.34 2.52 -5.14
N TYR A 45 -9.80 2.21 -3.96
CA TYR A 45 -9.46 3.20 -2.95
C TYR A 45 -8.40 4.20 -3.43
N ILE A 46 -7.32 3.71 -4.07
CA ILE A 46 -6.26 4.56 -4.62
C ILE A 46 -6.80 5.45 -5.73
N ASP A 47 -7.67 4.94 -6.61
CA ASP A 47 -8.31 5.76 -7.65
C ASP A 47 -9.27 6.82 -7.08
N HIS A 48 -9.96 6.54 -5.97
CA HIS A 48 -10.69 7.56 -5.23
C HIS A 48 -9.75 8.67 -4.72
N LEU A 49 -8.62 8.33 -4.11
CA LEU A 49 -7.64 9.31 -3.64
C LEU A 49 -7.06 10.14 -4.79
N LYS A 50 -6.71 9.49 -5.91
CA LYS A 50 -6.22 10.18 -7.11
C LYS A 50 -7.23 11.20 -7.60
N ARG A 51 -8.52 10.83 -7.72
CA ARG A 51 -9.57 11.79 -8.12
C ARG A 51 -9.73 12.96 -7.14
N LYS A 52 -9.55 12.71 -5.84
CA LYS A 52 -9.74 13.72 -4.80
C LYS A 52 -8.57 14.71 -4.70
N TYR A 53 -7.35 14.25 -4.95
CA TYR A 53 -6.12 15.00 -4.69
C TYR A 53 -5.23 15.21 -5.92
N ALA A 54 -5.64 14.77 -7.11
CA ALA A 54 -4.97 15.13 -8.34
C ALA A 54 -4.99 16.66 -8.53
N PRO A 55 -3.87 17.26 -8.99
CA PRO A 55 -3.81 18.68 -9.30
C PRO A 55 -4.74 19.07 -10.45
#